data_AF-A0A4Q7P744-F1
#
_entry.id   AF-A0A4Q7P744-F1
#
_cell.length_a   1.000
_cell.length_b   1.000
_cell.length_c   1.000
_cell.angle_alpha   90.00
_cell.angle_beta   90.00
_cell.angle_gamma   90.00
#
_symmetry.space_group_name_H-M   'P 1'
#
loop_
_entity.id
_entity.type
_entity.pdbx_description
1 polymer ?
#
loop_
_entity_poly.entity_id
_entity_poly.type
_entity_poly.pdbx_seq_one_letter_code
_entity_poly.pdbx_strand_id
1 'polypeptide(L)'
;MAVAAQANQEEIIQALDDWYLPERKEYETFAAKYPMNGELKAQESCIKDMLNWCELENISYTPTIFINGYELPKAYSIEDLKYILI
;
A
#
# COMPACT_ATOMS: atom_id res chain seq x y z
N MET A 1 -1.77 4.43 -5.95
CA MET A 1 -2.09 5.74 -5.34
C MET A 1 -1.76 6.79 -6.38
N ALA A 2 -2.67 7.72 -6.66
CA ALA A 2 -2.51 8.69 -7.76
C ALA A 2 -1.22 9.52 -7.66
N VAL A 3 -0.75 9.84 -6.44
CA VAL A 3 0.52 10.51 -6.17
C VAL A 3 1.71 9.83 -6.86
N ALA A 4 1.73 8.49 -6.90
CA ALA A 4 2.82 7.73 -7.49
C ALA A 4 2.94 7.87 -9.03
N ALA A 5 1.94 8.46 -9.70
CA ALA A 5 2.02 8.71 -11.13
C ALA A 5 3.04 9.80 -11.50
N GLN A 6 3.41 10.66 -10.55
CA GLN A 6 4.30 11.82 -10.77
C GLN A 6 5.43 11.94 -9.74
N ALA A 7 5.29 11.27 -8.60
CA ALA A 7 6.23 11.33 -7.49
C ALA A 7 7.40 10.36 -7.66
N ASN A 8 8.57 10.77 -7.16
CA ASN A 8 9.70 9.88 -6.96
C ASN A 8 9.51 8.99 -5.71
N GLN A 9 10.45 8.08 -5.47
CA GLN A 9 10.35 7.13 -4.36
C GLN A 9 10.25 7.80 -2.98
N GLU A 10 11.03 8.84 -2.71
CA GLU A 10 11.02 9.56 -1.42
C GLU A 10 9.69 10.26 -1.20
N GLU A 11 9.15 10.89 -2.24
CA GLU A 11 7.85 11.56 -2.21
C GLU A 11 6.69 10.56 -2.01
N ILE A 12 6.78 9.37 -2.61
CA ILE A 12 5.81 8.29 -2.39
C ILE A 12 5.85 7.83 -0.94
N ILE A 13 7.04 7.61 -0.37
CA ILE A 13 7.19 7.22 1.04
C ILE A 13 6.59 8.28 1.95
N GLN A 14 6.90 9.56 1.72
CA GLN A 14 6.37 10.65 2.53
C GLN A 14 4.84 10.73 2.44
N ALA A 15 4.25 10.54 1.25
CA ALA A 15 2.81 10.51 1.08
C ALA A 15 2.16 9.31 1.79
N LEU A 16 2.82 8.14 1.82
CA LEU A 16 2.35 7.00 2.60
C LEU A 16 2.42 7.28 4.09
N ASP A 17 3.53 7.86 4.58
CA ASP A 17 3.70 8.23 5.98
C ASP A 17 2.64 9.22 6.43
N ASP A 18 2.37 10.25 5.62
CA ASP A 18 1.32 11.25 5.90
C ASP A 18 -0.09 10.66 5.95
N TRP A 19 -0.33 9.52 5.30
CA TRP A 19 -1.63 8.85 5.32
C TRP A 19 -1.76 7.80 6.42
N TYR A 20 -0.71 7.03 6.67
CA TYR A 20 -0.76 5.85 7.54
C TYR A 20 -0.29 6.11 8.97
N LEU A 21 0.63 7.05 9.22
CA LEU A 21 1.15 7.34 10.56
C LEU A 21 0.20 8.16 11.44
N PRO A 22 -0.61 9.12 10.93
CA PRO A 22 -1.54 9.85 11.77
C PRO A 22 -2.61 8.94 12.37
N GLU A 23 -2.94 9.18 13.64
CA GLU A 23 -4.01 8.46 14.35
C GLU A 23 -5.37 8.65 13.66
N ARG A 24 -5.63 9.87 13.18
CA ARG A 24 -6.86 10.23 12.47
C ARG A 24 -6.58 10.48 10.99
N LYS A 25 -7.30 9.78 10.13
CA LYS A 25 -7.18 9.87 8.67
C LYS A 25 -8.10 10.96 8.12
N GLU A 26 -7.62 12.20 8.12
CA GLU A 26 -8.36 13.34 7.57
C GLU A 26 -8.11 13.48 6.07
N TYR A 27 -9.03 12.93 5.26
CA TYR A 27 -8.91 12.93 3.81
C TYR A 27 -8.71 14.33 3.21
N GLU A 28 -9.48 15.32 3.64
CA GLU A 28 -9.38 16.69 3.09
C GLU A 28 -8.02 17.32 3.32
N THR A 29 -7.40 17.05 4.48
CA THR A 29 -6.05 17.54 4.78
C THR A 29 -5.02 16.86 3.89
N PHE A 30 -5.15 15.55 3.70
CA PHE A 30 -4.28 14.78 2.81
C PHE A 30 -4.40 15.22 1.34
N ALA A 31 -5.64 15.34 0.84
CA ALA A 31 -5.93 15.75 -0.54
C ALA A 31 -5.45 17.17 -0.84
N ALA A 32 -5.53 18.09 0.14
CA ALA A 32 -4.99 19.44 0.02
C ALA A 32 -3.45 19.46 -0.06
N LYS A 33 -2.77 18.54 0.63
CA LYS A 33 -1.30 18.39 0.59
C LYS A 33 -0.81 17.81 -0.73
N TYR A 34 -1.61 16.95 -1.36
CA TYR A 34 -1.28 16.25 -2.60
C TYR A 34 -2.33 16.50 -3.70
N PRO A 35 -2.37 17.70 -4.30
CA PRO A 35 -3.35 18.04 -5.32
C PRO A 35 -3.15 17.24 -6.60
N MET A 36 -4.20 16.58 -7.07
CA MET A 36 -4.19 15.76 -8.29
C MET A 36 -4.88 16.50 -9.45
N ASN A 37 -4.35 16.36 -10.66
CA ASN A 37 -4.78 17.01 -11.91
C ASN A 37 -5.27 16.01 -12.97
N GLY A 38 -5.99 14.97 -12.55
CA GLY A 38 -6.59 13.97 -13.43
C GLY A 38 -6.05 12.55 -13.24
N GLU A 39 -4.96 12.38 -12.49
CA GLU A 39 -4.31 11.11 -12.21
C GLU A 39 -5.23 10.17 -11.44
N LEU A 40 -6.16 10.70 -10.64
CA LEU A 40 -7.21 9.93 -9.96
C LEU A 40 -8.04 9.10 -10.94
N LYS A 41 -8.38 9.65 -12.11
CA LYS A 41 -9.17 8.93 -13.13
C LYS A 41 -8.41 7.76 -13.73
N ALA A 42 -7.08 7.85 -13.77
CA ALA A 42 -6.22 6.78 -14.25
C ALA A 42 -6.05 5.64 -13.25
N GLN A 43 -6.52 5.77 -11.99
CA GLN A 43 -6.34 4.72 -10.98
C GLN A 43 -7.38 3.59 -11.06
N GLU A 44 -8.44 3.72 -11.86
CA GLU A 44 -9.49 2.68 -11.93
C GLU A 44 -8.93 1.32 -12.38
N SER A 45 -8.05 1.31 -13.40
CA SER A 45 -7.38 0.08 -13.83
C SER A 45 -6.47 -0.46 -12.74
N CYS A 46 -5.67 0.39 -12.08
CA CYS A 46 -4.80 -0.04 -10.99
C CYS A 46 -5.58 -0.69 -9.84
N ILE A 47 -6.74 -0.15 -9.47
CA ILE A 47 -7.59 -0.73 -8.42
C ILE A 47 -8.13 -2.09 -8.85
N LYS A 48 -8.56 -2.23 -10.11
CA LYS A 48 -9.01 -3.52 -10.66
C LYS A 48 -7.88 -4.55 -10.68
N ASP A 49 -6.68 -4.15 -11.08
CA ASP A 49 -5.52 -5.05 -11.10
C ASP A 49 -5.13 -5.50 -9.68
N MET A 50 -5.18 -4.60 -8.70
CA MET A 50 -4.97 -4.94 -7.28
C MET A 50 -6.03 -5.92 -6.77
N LEU A 51 -7.31 -5.70 -7.10
CA LEU A 51 -8.39 -6.60 -6.70
C LEU A 51 -8.23 -7.99 -7.35
N ASN A 52 -7.98 -8.03 -8.66
CA ASN A 52 -7.77 -9.28 -9.39
C ASN A 52 -6.61 -10.07 -8.80
N TRP A 53 -5.52 -9.40 -8.40
CA TRP A 53 -4.39 -10.06 -7.74
C TRP A 53 -4.77 -10.62 -6.37
N CYS A 54 -5.51 -9.85 -5.54
CA CYS A 54 -6.01 -10.35 -4.26
C CYS A 54 -6.91 -11.60 -4.42
N GLU A 55 -7.78 -11.61 -5.43
CA GLU A 55 -8.65 -12.76 -5.73
C GLU A 55 -7.84 -13.97 -6.22
N LEU A 56 -6.89 -13.76 -7.12
CA LEU A 56 -6.03 -14.83 -7.66
C LEU A 56 -5.20 -15.51 -6.55
N GLU A 57 -4.62 -14.72 -5.65
CA GLU A 57 -3.78 -15.19 -4.54
C GLU A 57 -4.61 -15.58 -3.30
N ASN A 58 -5.95 -15.53 -3.37
CA ASN A 58 -6.87 -15.85 -2.27
C ASN A 58 -6.57 -15.05 -0.96
N ILE A 59 -6.19 -13.78 -1.10
CA ILE A 59 -5.91 -12.90 0.03
C ILE A 59 -7.20 -12.64 0.80
N SER A 60 -7.24 -13.11 2.05
CA SER A 60 -8.44 -13.09 2.91
C SER A 60 -8.33 -12.16 4.12
N TYR A 61 -7.18 -11.51 4.32
CA TYR A 61 -6.91 -10.62 5.45
C TYR A 61 -5.85 -9.58 5.05
N THR A 62 -5.68 -8.53 5.86
CA THR A 62 -4.65 -7.51 5.62
C THR A 62 -3.95 -7.16 6.94
N PRO A 63 -2.63 -6.90 6.93
CA PRO A 63 -1.71 -7.13 5.80
C PRO A 63 -1.47 -8.62 5.53
N THR A 64 -1.28 -8.98 4.27
CA THR A 64 -0.71 -10.27 3.82
C THR A 64 0.59 -9.94 3.09
N ILE A 65 1.70 -10.54 3.50
CA ILE A 65 3.03 -10.21 3.00
C ILE A 65 3.61 -11.41 2.28
N PHE A 66 4.16 -11.18 1.08
CA PHE A 66 4.88 -12.18 0.31
C PHE A 66 6.35 -11.80 0.18
N ILE A 67 7.25 -12.78 0.39
CA ILE A 67 8.68 -12.61 0.18
C ILE A 67 9.17 -13.78 -0.68
N ASN A 68 9.78 -13.47 -1.82
CA ASN A 68 10.21 -14.46 -2.81
C ASN A 68 9.10 -15.44 -3.25
N GLY A 69 7.85 -14.99 -3.28
CA GLY A 69 6.68 -15.80 -3.64
C GLY A 69 6.08 -16.63 -2.51
N TYR A 70 6.60 -16.54 -1.28
CA TYR A 70 6.05 -17.24 -0.11
C TYR A 70 5.28 -16.28 0.78
N GLU A 71 4.03 -16.63 1.12
CA GLU A 71 3.20 -15.90 2.07
C GLU A 71 3.77 -16.06 3.50
N LEU A 72 3.91 -14.95 4.22
CA LEU A 72 4.29 -14.99 5.63
C LEU A 72 3.13 -15.52 6.50
N PRO A 73 3.42 -16.16 7.64
CA PRO A 73 2.37 -16.57 8.57
C PRO A 73 1.47 -15.42 8.99
N LYS A 74 0.20 -15.71 9.29
CA LYS A 74 -0.76 -14.70 9.79
C LYS A 74 -0.31 -13.98 11.06
N ALA A 75 0.40 -14.69 11.93
CA ALA A 75 0.88 -14.19 13.20
C ALA A 75 2.39 -14.40 13.27
N TYR A 76 3.13 -13.29 13.31
CA TYR A 76 4.56 -13.26 13.57
C TYR A 76 4.90 -11.96 14.29
N SER A 77 5.91 -12.01 15.15
CA SER A 77 6.58 -10.85 15.73
C SER A 77 7.70 -10.38 14.80
N ILE A 78 8.22 -9.17 15.02
CA ILE A 78 9.38 -8.67 14.27
C ILE A 78 10.59 -9.61 14.49
N GLU A 79 10.71 -10.18 15.68
CA GLU A 79 11.76 -11.12 16.05
C GLU A 79 11.68 -12.44 15.28
N ASP A 80 10.48 -12.86 14.85
CA ASP A 80 10.27 -14.10 14.09
C ASP A 80 10.77 -13.98 12.64
N LEU A 81 10.86 -12.76 12.10
CA LEU A 81 11.31 -12.52 10.73
C LEU A 81 12.66 -13.16 10.44
N LYS A 82 13.59 -13.17 11.41
CA LYS A 82 14.92 -13.77 11.22
C LYS A 82 14.89 -15.28 10.94
N TYR A 83 13.81 -15.97 11.29
CA TYR A 83 13.62 -17.40 11.01
C TYR A 83 12.80 -17.63 9.74
N ILE A 84 11.99 -16.65 9.35
CA ILE A 84 11.10 -16.69 8.18
C ILE A 84 11.85 -16.30 6.90
N LEU A 85 12.81 -15.37 7.00
CA LEU A 85 13.54 -14.80 5.86
C LEU A 85 14.81 -15.58 5.46
N ILE A 86 14.97 -16.81 5.95
CA ILE A 86 16.14 -17.66 5.68
C ILE A 86 16.02 -18.34 4.32
#